data_AF-A0A6C0IZ20-F1
#
_entry.id   AF-A0A6C0IZ20-F1
#
_cell.length_a   1.000
_cell.length_b   1.000
_cell.length_c   1.000
_cell.angle_alpha   90.00
_cell.angle_beta   90.00
_cell.angle_gamma   90.00
#
_symmetry.space_group_name_H-M   'P 1'
#
loop_
_entity.id
_entity.type
_entity.pdbx_description
1 polymer ?
#
loop_
_entity_poly.entity_id
_entity_poly.type
_entity_poly.pdbx_seq_one_letter_code
_entity_poly.pdbx_strand_id
1 'polypeptide(L)'
;MNILTQYVPSILFMSGIYSIAVACLFFTYGKMIEQKVVDKNITFLLDNFMDEAFQLLRESDKKVILEKLKTMDLSKFKKADETVDANNKKIILKAIKYISIFASLAIILSIGIWYFSKVSYKEYAIDVVGKSFLFLFIIIIFQILFLSLISKNYKSLDPSVIKHYIVDKFKQKYGNKK
;
A
#
# COMPACT_ATOMS: atom_id res chain seq x y z
N MET A 1 -7.26 -43.79 -0.71
CA MET A 1 -6.36 -42.62 -0.56
C MET A 1 -7.07 -41.61 0.33
N ASN A 2 -6.42 -41.09 1.37
CA ASN A 2 -7.10 -40.25 2.37
C ASN A 2 -7.30 -38.83 1.81
N ILE A 3 -8.48 -38.25 1.96
CA ILE A 3 -8.81 -36.88 1.47
C ILE A 3 -7.76 -35.88 2.00
N LEU A 4 -7.36 -36.05 3.26
CA LEU A 4 -6.33 -35.23 3.91
C LEU A 4 -4.98 -35.25 3.17
N THR A 5 -4.54 -36.40 2.65
CA THR A 5 -3.24 -36.50 1.97
C THR A 5 -3.24 -35.90 0.56
N GLN A 6 -4.42 -35.72 -0.05
CA GLN A 6 -4.55 -35.18 -1.41
C GLN A 6 -4.76 -33.65 -1.43
N TYR A 7 -5.60 -33.11 -0.54
CA TYR A 7 -5.96 -31.69 -0.59
C TYR A 7 -5.09 -30.79 0.30
N VAL A 8 -4.57 -31.30 1.42
CA VAL A 8 -3.76 -30.50 2.35
C VAL A 8 -2.47 -29.97 1.69
N PRO A 9 -1.71 -30.76 0.91
CA PRO A 9 -0.54 -30.24 0.19
C PRO A 9 -0.92 -29.11 -0.76
N SER A 10 -2.03 -29.24 -1.49
CA SER A 10 -2.55 -28.21 -2.39
C SER A 10 -2.83 -26.89 -1.67
N ILE A 11 -3.53 -26.95 -0.54
CA ILE A 11 -3.89 -25.76 0.24
C ILE A 11 -2.63 -25.10 0.84
N LEU A 12 -1.71 -25.90 1.38
CA LEU A 12 -0.47 -25.38 1.96
C LEU A 12 0.42 -24.73 0.89
N PHE A 13 0.61 -25.40 -0.24
CA PHE A 13 1.40 -24.87 -1.34
C PHE A 13 0.80 -23.57 -1.87
N MET A 14 -0.50 -23.58 -2.18
CA MET A 14 -1.26 -22.43 -2.69
C MET A 14 -1.18 -21.24 -1.73
N SER A 15 -1.43 -21.45 -0.43
CA SER A 15 -1.36 -20.38 0.57
C SER A 15 0.05 -19.79 0.73
N GLY A 16 1.08 -20.62 0.68
CA GLY A 16 2.48 -20.17 0.72
C GLY A 16 2.83 -19.28 -0.47
N ILE A 17 2.61 -19.75 -1.70
CA ILE A 17 2.92 -18.95 -2.89
C ILE A 17 2.07 -17.69 -3.00
N TYR A 18 0.83 -17.71 -2.48
CA TYR A 18 -0.07 -16.55 -2.51
C TYR A 18 0.35 -15.47 -1.54
N SER A 19 0.75 -15.85 -0.33
CA SER A 19 1.23 -14.88 0.65
C SER A 19 2.40 -14.06 0.09
N ILE A 20 3.31 -14.69 -0.65
CA ILE A 20 4.41 -14.02 -1.34
C ILE A 20 3.88 -13.09 -2.42
N ALA A 21 3.04 -13.60 -3.32
CA ALA A 21 2.55 -12.82 -4.45
C ALA A 21 1.72 -11.61 -4.03
N VAL A 22 0.82 -11.77 -3.05
CA VAL A 22 0.01 -10.67 -2.50
C VAL A 22 0.91 -9.63 -1.83
N ALA A 23 1.92 -10.06 -1.06
CA ALA A 23 2.87 -9.14 -0.45
C ALA A 23 3.66 -8.35 -1.50
N CYS A 24 4.17 -9.03 -2.53
CA CYS A 24 4.86 -8.40 -3.64
C CYS A 24 3.96 -7.37 -4.34
N LEU A 25 2.71 -7.73 -4.67
CA LEU A 25 1.76 -6.82 -5.32
C LEU A 25 1.41 -5.63 -4.43
N PHE A 26 1.21 -5.83 -3.13
CA PHE A 26 0.92 -4.76 -2.18
C PHE A 26 2.07 -3.75 -2.11
N PHE A 27 3.30 -4.21 -1.92
CA PHE A 27 4.47 -3.33 -1.77
C PHE A 27 4.96 -2.71 -3.08
N THR A 28 4.56 -3.25 -4.24
CA THR A 28 4.92 -2.70 -5.55
C THR A 28 3.76 -1.92 -6.16
N TYR A 29 2.75 -2.60 -6.65
CA TYR A 29 1.61 -2.00 -7.35
C TYR A 29 0.71 -1.23 -6.39
N GLY A 30 0.44 -1.77 -5.20
CA GLY A 30 -0.35 -1.10 -4.16
C GLY A 30 0.26 0.25 -3.78
N LYS A 31 1.57 0.29 -3.50
CA LYS A 31 2.31 1.54 -3.25
C LYS A 31 2.15 2.56 -4.38
N MET A 32 2.27 2.13 -5.63
CA MET A 32 2.10 3.02 -6.79
C MET A 32 0.68 3.60 -6.87
N ILE A 33 -0.35 2.81 -6.59
CA ILE A 33 -1.74 3.28 -6.57
C ILE A 33 -1.98 4.22 -5.38
N GLU A 34 -1.46 3.89 -4.20
CA GLU A 34 -1.57 4.73 -3.00
C GLU A 34 -0.98 6.12 -3.24
N GLN A 35 0.20 6.22 -3.85
CA GLN A 35 0.80 7.50 -4.22
C GLN A 35 -0.15 8.32 -5.11
N LYS A 36 -0.71 7.71 -6.15
CA LYS A 36 -1.67 8.40 -7.04
C LYS A 36 -2.93 8.87 -6.33
N VAL A 37 -3.41 8.10 -5.34
CA VAL A 37 -4.59 8.46 -4.54
C VAL A 37 -4.27 9.61 -3.59
N VAL A 38 -3.13 9.56 -2.92
CA VAL A 38 -2.66 10.63 -2.03
C VAL A 38 -2.46 11.92 -2.81
N ASP A 39 -1.76 11.87 -3.95
CA ASP A 39 -1.54 13.03 -4.82
C ASP A 39 -2.88 13.64 -5.25
N LYS A 40 -3.81 12.80 -5.75
CA LYS A 40 -5.15 13.27 -6.16
C LYS A 40 -5.91 13.92 -5.01
N ASN A 41 -5.89 13.33 -3.82
CA ASN A 41 -6.62 13.86 -2.67
C ASN A 41 -5.96 15.14 -2.14
N ILE A 42 -4.63 15.23 -2.10
CA ILE A 42 -3.90 16.45 -1.70
C ILE A 42 -4.14 17.57 -2.71
N THR A 43 -4.01 17.31 -4.01
CA THR A 43 -4.30 18.30 -5.06
C THR A 43 -5.73 18.80 -4.93
N PHE A 44 -6.71 17.91 -4.76
CA PHE A 44 -8.11 18.31 -4.55
C PHE A 44 -8.30 19.18 -3.30
N LEU A 45 -7.63 18.85 -2.18
CA LEU A 45 -7.69 19.67 -0.97
C LEU A 45 -7.07 21.05 -1.16
N LEU A 46 -5.91 21.09 -1.81
CA LEU A 46 -5.20 22.32 -2.08
C LEU A 46 -6.00 23.20 -3.03
N ASP A 47 -6.52 22.67 -4.13
CA ASP A 47 -7.31 23.46 -5.08
C ASP A 47 -8.55 24.04 -4.37
N ASN A 48 -9.32 23.23 -3.64
CA ASN A 48 -10.50 23.74 -2.93
C ASN A 48 -10.19 24.70 -1.79
N PHE A 49 -9.10 24.49 -1.03
CA PHE A 49 -8.77 25.38 0.08
C PHE A 49 -8.08 26.66 -0.40
N MET A 50 -7.16 26.53 -1.35
CA MET A 50 -6.40 27.64 -1.88
C MET A 50 -7.28 28.53 -2.73
N ASP A 51 -8.19 28.01 -3.56
CA ASP A 51 -9.07 28.88 -4.34
C ASP A 51 -9.98 29.71 -3.43
N GLU A 52 -10.61 29.10 -2.42
CA GLU A 52 -11.45 29.81 -1.44
C GLU A 52 -10.62 30.82 -0.62
N ALA A 53 -9.45 30.42 -0.12
CA ALA A 53 -8.61 31.28 0.71
C ALA A 53 -7.93 32.40 -0.09
N PHE A 54 -7.42 32.12 -1.29
CA PHE A 54 -6.79 33.13 -2.15
C PHE A 54 -7.79 34.15 -2.64
N GLN A 55 -9.03 33.77 -2.95
CA GLN A 55 -10.07 34.73 -3.33
C GLN A 55 -10.34 35.77 -2.24
N LEU A 56 -10.15 35.41 -0.97
CA LEU A 56 -10.37 36.30 0.18
C LEU A 56 -9.17 37.23 0.48
N LEU A 57 -8.01 37.03 -0.16
CA LEU A 57 -6.79 37.83 0.07
C LEU A 57 -6.71 39.03 -0.87
N ARG A 58 -6.12 40.13 -0.39
CA ARG A 58 -5.79 41.30 -1.23
C ARG A 58 -4.63 40.96 -2.17
N GLU A 59 -4.58 41.61 -3.34
CA GLU A 59 -3.52 41.40 -4.34
C GLU A 59 -2.10 41.65 -3.81
N SER A 60 -1.95 42.57 -2.85
CA SER A 60 -0.68 42.81 -2.16
C SER A 60 -0.20 41.60 -1.36
N ASP A 61 -1.12 40.94 -0.65
CA ASP A 61 -0.81 39.81 0.23
C ASP A 61 -0.52 38.55 -0.59
N LYS A 62 -1.23 38.37 -1.70
CA LYS A 62 -0.98 37.30 -2.68
C LYS A 62 0.46 37.34 -3.20
N LYS A 63 0.94 38.52 -3.61
CA LYS A 63 2.32 38.70 -4.11
C LYS A 63 3.38 38.33 -3.06
N VAL A 64 3.17 38.74 -1.81
CA VAL A 64 4.08 38.42 -0.68
C VAL A 64 4.11 36.91 -0.39
N ILE A 65 2.96 36.25 -0.44
CA ILE A 65 2.89 34.79 -0.26
C ILE A 65 3.63 34.08 -1.40
N LEU A 66 3.43 34.52 -2.64
CA LEU A 66 4.07 33.93 -3.82
C LEU A 66 5.60 34.07 -3.79
N GLU A 67 6.13 35.21 -3.34
CA GLU A 67 7.57 35.38 -3.12
C GLU A 67 8.10 34.50 -1.98
N LYS A 68 7.37 34.37 -0.87
CA LYS A 68 7.75 33.48 0.24
C LYS A 68 7.73 32.01 -0.16
N LEU A 69 6.80 31.60 -1.03
CA LEU A 69 6.76 30.24 -1.57
C LEU A 69 7.97 29.96 -2.46
N LYS A 70 8.34 30.91 -3.33
CA LYS A 70 9.52 30.78 -4.22
C LYS A 70 10.84 30.68 -3.45
N THR A 71 10.91 31.31 -2.28
CA THR A 71 12.10 31.33 -1.42
C THR A 71 12.05 30.29 -0.30
N MET A 72 11.01 29.46 -0.25
CA MET A 72 10.86 28.46 0.79
C MET A 72 11.93 27.39 0.65
N ASP A 73 12.74 27.24 1.69
CA ASP A 73 13.74 26.19 1.77
C ASP A 73 13.08 24.83 2.00
N LEU A 74 12.92 24.10 0.89
CA LEU A 74 12.35 22.75 0.88
C LEU A 74 13.28 21.72 1.56
N SER A 75 14.55 22.05 1.81
CA SER A 75 15.48 21.12 2.47
C SER A 75 15.08 20.79 3.90
N LYS A 76 14.29 21.66 4.56
CA LYS A 76 13.73 21.38 5.89
C LYS A 76 12.75 20.21 5.91
N PHE A 77 12.14 19.88 4.77
CA PHE A 77 11.23 18.74 4.64
C PHE A 77 11.95 17.43 4.31
N LYS A 78 13.18 17.48 3.77
CA LYS A 78 13.98 16.27 3.47
C LYS A 78 14.18 15.36 4.67
N LYS A 79 14.41 15.91 5.87
CA LYS A 79 14.57 15.09 7.09
C LYS A 79 13.28 14.35 7.46
N ALA A 80 12.12 14.95 7.20
CA ALA A 80 10.84 14.30 7.42
C ALA A 80 10.64 13.16 6.40
N ASP A 81 10.95 13.41 5.13
CA ASP A 81 10.89 12.41 4.07
C ASP A 81 11.83 11.22 4.35
N GLU A 82 13.07 11.48 4.76
CA GLU A 82 14.05 10.45 5.13
C GLU A 82 13.57 9.59 6.31
N THR A 83 12.92 10.22 7.30
CA THR A 83 12.36 9.51 8.46
C THR A 83 11.20 8.59 8.05
N VAL A 84 10.31 9.07 7.19
CA VAL A 84 9.19 8.28 6.66
C VAL A 84 9.71 7.11 5.82
N ASP A 85 10.69 7.36 4.95
CA ASP A 85 11.30 6.31 4.12
C ASP A 85 12.02 5.24 4.96
N ALA A 86 12.75 5.65 6.00
CA ALA A 86 13.40 4.71 6.91
C ALA A 86 12.39 3.84 7.66
N ASN A 87 11.27 4.42 8.11
CA ASN A 87 10.20 3.69 8.78
C ASN A 87 9.50 2.72 7.82
N ASN A 88 9.20 3.15 6.60
CA ASN A 88 8.59 2.32 5.56
C ASN A 88 9.49 1.12 5.22
N LYS A 89 10.80 1.34 5.04
CA LYS A 89 11.77 0.25 4.80
C LYS A 89 11.76 -0.78 5.93
N LYS A 90 11.71 -0.34 7.20
CA LYS A 90 11.63 -1.25 8.36
C LYS A 90 10.36 -2.09 8.34
N ILE A 91 9.22 -1.49 8.01
CA ILE A 91 7.93 -2.20 7.93
C ILE A 91 7.97 -3.23 6.81
N ILE A 92 8.43 -2.84 5.63
CA ILE A 92 8.56 -3.75 4.47
C ILE A 92 9.47 -4.93 4.81
N LEU A 93 10.65 -4.69 5.40
CA LEU A 93 11.58 -5.75 5.77
C LEU A 93 10.99 -6.71 6.80
N LYS A 94 10.27 -6.19 7.82
CA LYS A 94 9.57 -7.03 8.80
C LYS A 94 8.49 -7.88 8.12
N ALA A 95 7.66 -7.28 7.27
CA ALA A 95 6.59 -7.98 6.56
C ALA A 95 7.15 -9.09 5.67
N ILE A 96 8.16 -8.78 4.84
CA ILE A 96 8.85 -9.75 3.99
C ILE A 96 9.44 -10.88 4.84
N LYS A 97 10.09 -10.58 5.97
CA LYS A 97 10.65 -11.60 6.87
C LYS A 97 9.58 -12.60 7.32
N TYR A 98 8.46 -12.13 7.87
CA TYR A 98 7.41 -13.03 8.36
C TYR A 98 6.73 -13.82 7.25
N ILE A 99 6.48 -13.18 6.10
CA ILE A 99 5.84 -13.82 4.94
C ILE A 99 6.76 -14.89 4.37
N SER A 100 8.05 -14.60 4.24
CA SER A 100 9.04 -15.59 3.78
C SER A 100 9.14 -16.80 4.71
N ILE A 101 9.12 -16.59 6.04
CA ILE A 101 9.11 -17.69 7.02
C ILE A 101 7.86 -18.55 6.85
N PHE A 102 6.68 -17.93 6.81
CA PHE A 102 5.41 -18.62 6.63
C PHE A 102 5.37 -19.42 5.32
N ALA A 103 5.70 -18.78 4.20
CA ALA A 103 5.67 -19.41 2.89
C ALA A 103 6.66 -20.58 2.79
N SER A 104 7.86 -20.42 3.35
CA SER A 104 8.86 -21.49 3.40
C SER A 104 8.34 -22.69 4.18
N LEU A 105 7.75 -22.47 5.37
CA LEU A 105 7.18 -23.53 6.19
C LEU A 105 6.02 -24.23 5.47
N ALA A 106 5.12 -23.47 4.83
CA ALA A 106 3.99 -24.02 4.09
C ALA A 106 4.44 -24.90 2.91
N ILE A 107 5.45 -24.46 2.15
CA ILE A 107 6.01 -25.23 1.03
C ILE A 107 6.72 -26.49 1.54
N ILE A 108 7.53 -26.38 2.59
CA ILE A 108 8.23 -27.54 3.19
C ILE A 108 7.22 -28.58 3.69
N LEU A 109 6.17 -28.15 4.39
CA LEU A 109 5.11 -29.05 4.87
C LEU A 109 4.34 -29.69 3.71
N SER A 110 4.03 -28.95 2.65
CA SER A 110 3.40 -29.50 1.44
C SER A 110 4.24 -30.61 0.83
N ILE A 111 5.54 -30.37 0.64
CA ILE A 111 6.48 -31.35 0.08
C ILE A 111 6.62 -32.56 1.01
N GLY A 112 6.70 -32.32 2.33
CA GLY A 112 6.79 -33.39 3.33
C GLY A 112 5.57 -34.31 3.28
N ILE A 113 4.35 -33.76 3.30
CA ILE A 113 3.12 -34.55 3.22
C ILE A 113 3.06 -35.32 1.90
N TRP A 114 3.43 -34.71 0.78
CA TRP A 114 3.53 -35.39 -0.50
C TRP A 114 4.47 -36.60 -0.43
N TYR A 115 5.68 -36.41 0.09
CA TYR A 115 6.69 -37.46 0.21
C TYR A 115 6.18 -38.68 1.01
N PHE A 116 5.50 -38.44 2.14
CA PHE A 116 4.94 -39.52 2.96
C PHE A 116 3.64 -40.13 2.40
N SER A 117 2.91 -39.40 1.56
CA SER A 117 1.65 -39.87 0.97
C SER A 117 1.80 -40.89 -0.16
N LYS A 118 3.03 -41.10 -0.67
CA LYS A 118 3.35 -41.96 -1.83
C LYS A 118 2.59 -41.60 -3.11
N VAL A 119 2.05 -40.37 -3.22
CA VAL A 119 1.44 -39.84 -4.44
C VAL A 119 2.50 -39.70 -5.52
N SER A 120 2.16 -40.00 -6.77
CA SER A 120 3.12 -39.93 -7.85
C SER A 120 3.62 -38.49 -8.06
N TYR A 121 4.87 -38.33 -8.49
CA TYR A 121 5.42 -37.01 -8.81
C TYR A 121 4.59 -36.28 -9.87
N LYS A 122 4.08 -37.01 -10.87
CA LYS A 122 3.25 -36.45 -11.95
C LYS A 122 1.96 -35.84 -11.41
N GLU A 123 1.27 -36.55 -10.52
CA GLU A 123 0.05 -36.05 -9.87
C GLU A 123 0.36 -34.83 -9.01
N TYR A 124 1.43 -34.85 -8.20
CA TYR A 124 1.81 -33.68 -7.40
C TYR A 124 2.15 -32.46 -8.27
N ALA A 125 2.95 -32.65 -9.31
CA ALA A 125 3.34 -31.57 -10.21
C ALA A 125 2.14 -30.92 -10.91
N ILE A 126 1.15 -31.72 -11.34
CA ILE A 126 -0.03 -31.20 -12.05
C ILE A 126 -1.07 -30.65 -11.08
N ASP A 127 -1.48 -31.45 -10.09
CA ASP A 127 -2.62 -31.14 -9.22
C ASP A 127 -2.28 -30.16 -8.11
N VAL A 128 -1.07 -30.21 -7.54
CA VAL A 128 -0.64 -29.29 -6.50
C VAL A 128 0.01 -28.08 -7.15
N VAL A 129 1.12 -28.27 -7.87
CA VAL A 129 1.93 -27.15 -8.35
C VAL A 129 1.25 -26.43 -9.51
N GLY A 130 0.85 -27.17 -10.56
CA GLY A 130 0.23 -26.61 -11.77
C GLY A 130 -1.06 -25.82 -11.48
N LYS A 131 -2.02 -26.43 -10.77
CA LYS A 131 -3.26 -25.74 -10.40
C LYS A 131 -3.00 -24.53 -9.50
N SER A 132 -2.07 -24.62 -8.54
CA SER A 132 -1.75 -23.49 -7.66
C SER A 132 -1.22 -22.29 -8.44
N PHE A 133 -0.36 -22.50 -9.44
CA PHE A 133 0.12 -21.42 -10.31
C PHE A 133 -0.97 -20.88 -11.24
N LEU A 134 -1.87 -21.72 -11.76
CA LEU A 134 -3.02 -21.26 -12.53
C LEU A 134 -3.91 -20.32 -11.69
N PHE A 135 -4.27 -20.74 -10.48
CA PHE A 135 -5.07 -19.89 -9.60
C PHE A 135 -4.27 -18.66 -9.14
N LEU A 136 -2.95 -18.77 -8.95
CA LEU A 136 -2.09 -17.61 -8.63
C LEU A 136 -2.22 -16.54 -9.70
N PHE A 137 -2.15 -16.95 -10.97
CA PHE A 137 -2.29 -16.05 -12.10
C PHE A 137 -3.65 -15.33 -12.09
N ILE A 138 -4.74 -16.06 -11.83
CA ILE A 138 -6.09 -15.48 -11.71
C ILE A 138 -6.13 -14.43 -10.59
N ILE A 139 -5.53 -14.73 -9.43
CA ILE A 139 -5.51 -13.81 -8.29
C ILE A 139 -4.66 -12.57 -8.57
N ILE A 140 -3.53 -12.71 -9.26
CA ILE A 140 -2.72 -11.55 -9.66
C ILE A 140 -3.55 -10.61 -10.55
N ILE A 141 -4.26 -11.16 -11.54
CA ILE A 141 -5.15 -10.37 -12.41
C ILE A 141 -6.22 -9.68 -11.57
N PHE A 142 -6.93 -10.43 -10.73
CA PHE A 142 -7.99 -9.88 -9.90
C PHE A 142 -7.48 -8.78 -8.96
N GLN A 143 -6.32 -8.97 -8.34
CA GLN A 143 -5.70 -8.00 -7.46
C GLN A 143 -5.34 -6.71 -8.19
N ILE A 144 -4.78 -6.80 -9.41
CA ILE A 144 -4.47 -5.63 -10.23
C ILE A 144 -5.76 -4.90 -10.61
N LEU A 145 -6.80 -5.62 -11.03
CA LEU A 145 -8.10 -5.03 -11.35
C LEU A 145 -8.72 -4.35 -10.14
N PHE A 146 -8.71 -4.99 -8.98
CA PHE A 146 -9.22 -4.44 -7.74
C PHE A 146 -8.52 -3.13 -7.36
N LEU A 147 -7.18 -3.14 -7.34
CA LEU A 147 -6.38 -1.96 -7.01
C LEU A 147 -6.59 -0.83 -8.04
N SER A 148 -6.73 -1.18 -9.32
CA SER A 148 -6.93 -0.20 -10.40
C SER A 148 -8.31 0.45 -10.38
N LEU A 149 -9.37 -0.35 -10.19
CA LEU A 149 -10.75 0.09 -10.35
C LEU A 149 -11.32 0.68 -9.06
N ILE A 150 -11.00 0.07 -7.92
CA ILE A 150 -11.58 0.43 -6.63
C ILE A 150 -10.62 1.36 -5.88
N SER A 151 -9.40 0.90 -5.60
CA SER A 151 -8.47 1.64 -4.73
C SER A 151 -8.07 3.00 -5.32
N LYS A 152 -7.86 3.09 -6.64
CA LYS A 152 -7.54 4.36 -7.32
C LYS A 152 -8.62 5.45 -7.14
N ASN A 153 -9.88 5.06 -6.93
CA ASN A 153 -11.00 5.99 -6.80
C ASN A 153 -11.37 6.28 -5.34
N TYR A 154 -10.63 5.70 -4.39
CA TYR A 154 -10.88 5.89 -2.96
C TYR A 154 -10.55 7.32 -2.52
N LYS A 155 -11.51 7.99 -1.87
CA LYS A 155 -11.28 9.28 -1.21
C LYS A 155 -10.86 9.00 0.23
N SER A 156 -9.57 9.11 0.52
CA SER A 156 -9.03 8.85 1.86
C SER A 156 -9.09 10.06 2.80
N LEU A 157 -9.29 11.25 2.24
CA LEU A 157 -9.21 12.50 2.99
C LEU A 157 -10.57 13.20 2.96
N ASP A 158 -11.14 13.50 4.13
CA ASP A 158 -12.30 14.40 4.28
C ASP A 158 -11.81 15.85 4.25
N PRO A 159 -12.16 16.63 3.22
CA PRO A 159 -11.77 18.02 3.12
C PRO A 159 -12.18 18.88 4.29
N SER A 160 -13.35 18.63 4.87
CA SER A 160 -13.88 19.45 5.95
C SER A 160 -13.05 19.32 7.22
N VAL A 161 -12.67 18.08 7.56
CA VAL A 161 -11.84 17.77 8.74
C VAL A 161 -10.45 18.40 8.61
N ILE A 162 -9.84 18.29 7.42
CA ILE A 162 -8.50 18.84 7.18
C ILE A 162 -8.52 20.37 7.18
N LYS A 163 -9.51 20.98 6.51
CA LYS A 163 -9.70 22.44 6.55
C LYS A 163 -9.85 22.92 7.99
N HIS A 164 -10.66 22.24 8.80
CA HIS A 164 -10.85 22.59 10.22
C HIS A 164 -9.54 22.50 11.00
N TYR A 165 -8.78 21.42 10.84
CA TYR A 165 -7.49 21.24 11.52
C TYR A 165 -6.46 22.30 11.13
N ILE A 166 -6.40 22.69 9.84
CA ILE A 166 -5.51 23.76 9.35
C ILE A 166 -5.88 25.09 10.03
N VAL A 167 -7.16 25.44 10.04
CA VAL A 167 -7.66 26.68 10.66
C VAL A 167 -7.37 26.71 12.16
N ASP A 168 -7.63 25.61 12.87
CA ASP A 168 -7.38 25.51 14.30
C ASP A 168 -5.90 25.65 14.65
N LYS A 169 -5.01 25.00 13.89
CA LYS A 169 -3.56 25.15 14.08
C LYS A 169 -3.09 26.57 13.78
N PHE A 170 -3.67 27.21 12.77
CA PHE A 170 -3.36 28.60 12.45
C PHE A 170 -3.80 29.53 13.58
N LYS A 171 -5.03 29.35 14.09
CA LYS A 171 -5.57 30.09 15.23
C LYS A 171 -4.76 29.86 16.52
N GLN A 172 -4.32 28.64 16.79
CA GLN A 172 -3.49 28.33 17.96
C GLN A 172 -2.12 29.05 17.88
N LYS A 173 -1.51 29.12 16.70
CA LYS A 173 -0.18 29.70 16.50
C LYS A 173 -0.16 31.22 16.41
N TYR A 174 -1.22 31.81 15.84
CA TYR A 174 -1.27 33.25 15.53
C TYR A 174 -2.43 34.01 16.19
N GLY A 175 -3.51 33.32 16.56
CA GLY A 175 -4.70 33.92 17.17
C GLY A 175 -4.63 34.14 18.68
N ASN A 176 -3.69 33.50 19.38
CA ASN A 176 -3.44 33.72 20.81
C ASN A 176 -2.43 34.85 21.10
N LYS A 177 -2.02 35.63 20.10
CA LYS A 177 -1.31 36.89 20.32
C LYS A 177 -2.33 38.00 20.61
N LYS A 178 -2.85 38.03 21.82
CA LYS A 178 -3.38 39.24 22.46
C LYS A 178 -2.58 39.49 23.73
#